data_AF-A0A6M1Z4W8-F1
#
_entry.id   AF-A0A6M1Z4W8-F1
#
_cell.length_a   1.000
_cell.length_b   1.000
_cell.length_c   1.000
_cell.angle_alpha   90.00
_cell.angle_beta   90.00
_cell.angle_gamma   90.00
#
_symmetry.space_group_name_H-M   'P 1'
#
loop_
_entity.id
_entity.type
_entity.pdbx_description
1 polymer ?
#
loop_
_entity_poly.entity_id
_entity_poly.type
_entity_poly.pdbx_seq_one_letter_code
_entity_poly.pdbx_strand_id
1 'polypeptide(L)'
;MGAILPIDGTIEYMEERFMPARVIQNSGGGKNLPKKQSGPKKVQISAPEFKESKIEYEMKLAAEKNFSNIERAQFYGGHDRLDLQGNHVQRVRELQEENDHLQREIAAKEGEISESTDPLATLADIEHRKIIIARNTGEILKIYLKNEERMKRVKELESHNNQIQSQMMEMQGRFISTKDMEEKTKFASEFFILKSEIERNLLEISDLSKI
;
A
#
# COMPACT_ATOMS: atom_id res chain seq x y z
N MET A 1 -17.28 43.60 26.72
CA MET A 1 -16.80 43.47 28.11
C MET A 1 -17.17 42.08 28.57
N GLY A 2 -16.26 41.12 28.50
CA GLY A 2 -15.51 40.59 29.66
C GLY A 2 -15.97 39.13 29.87
N ALA A 3 -15.17 38.17 30.29
CA ALA A 3 -13.74 38.04 30.53
C ALA A 3 -13.40 36.53 30.46
N ILE A 4 -12.11 36.25 30.34
CA ILE A 4 -11.47 34.94 30.22
C ILE A 4 -11.27 34.34 31.63
N LEU A 5 -11.39 33.00 31.82
CA LEU A 5 -10.30 32.07 32.23
C LEU A 5 -10.77 30.70 32.76
N PRO A 6 -9.91 29.65 32.65
CA PRO A 6 -10.22 28.22 32.65
C PRO A 6 -9.86 27.54 33.98
N ILE A 7 -10.36 26.32 34.23
CA ILE A 7 -9.85 25.41 35.28
C ILE A 7 -10.07 23.94 34.85
N ASP A 8 -8.95 23.19 34.84
CA ASP A 8 -8.71 21.76 35.11
C ASP A 8 -9.74 20.71 34.66
N GLY A 9 -9.38 19.63 33.96
CA GLY A 9 -8.19 18.81 34.14
C GLY A 9 -8.51 17.53 34.92
N THR A 10 -9.45 16.70 34.45
CA THR A 10 -9.53 15.24 34.71
C THR A 10 -10.69 14.64 33.92
N ILE A 11 -10.44 13.62 33.08
CA ILE A 11 -11.48 12.71 32.58
C ILE A 11 -11.16 11.35 33.20
N GLU A 12 -11.95 10.96 34.19
CA GLU A 12 -11.97 9.60 34.73
C GLU A 12 -12.62 8.67 33.70
N TYR A 13 -11.92 7.62 33.29
CA TYR A 13 -12.48 6.52 32.52
C TYR A 13 -13.15 5.54 33.48
N MET A 14 -14.49 5.43 33.43
CA MET A 14 -15.20 4.32 34.06
C MET A 14 -15.08 3.07 33.18
N GLU A 15 -14.30 2.08 33.63
CA GLU A 15 -14.32 0.72 33.08
C GLU A 15 -15.66 0.03 33.41
N GLU A 16 -16.56 -0.05 32.43
CA GLU A 16 -17.69 -0.97 32.52
C GLU A 16 -17.20 -2.41 32.36
N ARG A 17 -17.33 -3.16 33.44
CA ARG A 17 -17.04 -4.59 33.55
C ARG A 17 -17.99 -5.39 32.68
N PHE A 18 -17.45 -6.06 31.67
CA PHE A 18 -18.13 -7.19 31.01
C PHE A 18 -18.32 -8.33 32.01
N MET A 19 -19.59 -8.63 32.34
CA MET A 19 -19.97 -9.87 33.03
C MET A 19 -20.20 -10.98 32.00
N PRO A 20 -19.57 -12.16 32.11
CA PRO A 20 -19.94 -13.30 31.29
C PRO A 20 -21.21 -13.97 31.79
N ALA A 21 -22.03 -14.37 30.81
CA ALA A 21 -23.34 -14.99 30.96
C ALA A 21 -23.34 -16.24 31.86
N ARG A 22 -24.36 -16.33 32.71
CA ARG A 22 -24.72 -17.53 33.47
C ARG A 22 -25.18 -18.63 32.51
N VAL A 23 -24.55 -19.80 32.58
CA VAL A 23 -25.13 -21.05 32.07
C VAL A 23 -25.93 -21.71 33.18
N ILE A 24 -27.17 -22.05 32.86
CA ILE A 24 -28.18 -22.63 33.74
C ILE A 24 -27.83 -24.08 34.11
N GLN A 25 -28.21 -24.42 35.34
CA GLN A 25 -28.07 -25.68 36.07
C GLN A 25 -28.56 -26.92 35.32
N ASN A 26 -27.91 -28.05 35.59
CA ASN A 26 -28.59 -29.34 35.72
C ASN A 26 -28.02 -30.11 36.92
N SER A 27 -28.92 -30.88 37.52
CA SER A 27 -29.00 -31.39 38.89
C SER A 27 -28.45 -32.81 39.07
N GLY A 28 -28.13 -33.16 40.33
CA GLY A 28 -27.79 -34.50 40.84
C GLY A 28 -26.34 -34.57 41.33
N GLY A 29 -25.97 -34.81 42.59
CA GLY A 29 -26.55 -35.69 43.62
C GLY A 29 -25.56 -36.83 43.87
N GLY A 30 -24.86 -36.85 45.02
CA GLY A 30 -24.10 -38.04 45.45
C GLY A 30 -22.73 -37.77 46.10
N LYS A 31 -22.51 -38.41 47.25
CA LYS A 31 -21.39 -38.26 48.19
C LYS A 31 -20.11 -39.01 47.75
N ASN A 32 -19.01 -38.67 48.44
CA ASN A 32 -17.79 -39.45 48.72
C ASN A 32 -16.59 -39.26 47.77
N LEU A 33 -15.54 -38.63 48.31
CA LEU A 33 -14.16 -38.77 47.87
C LEU A 33 -13.68 -40.22 48.06
N PRO A 34 -12.80 -40.69 47.17
CA PRO A 34 -11.48 -41.08 47.66
C PRO A 34 -10.34 -40.49 46.81
N LYS A 35 -9.26 -40.10 47.52
CA LYS A 35 -7.95 -39.80 46.94
C LYS A 35 -7.41 -41.01 46.18
N LYS A 36 -7.14 -40.86 44.88
CA LYS A 36 -6.13 -41.65 44.16
C LYS A 36 -5.44 -40.81 43.09
N GLN A 37 -4.13 -40.95 43.08
CA GLN A 37 -3.19 -40.40 42.11
C GLN A 37 -3.49 -40.92 40.70
N SER A 38 -3.50 -40.00 39.73
CA SER A 38 -2.97 -40.22 38.38
C SER A 38 -3.03 -38.88 37.66
N GLY A 39 -1.87 -38.26 37.40
CA GLY A 39 -1.80 -36.97 36.72
C GLY A 39 -2.34 -37.05 35.28
N PRO A 40 -2.98 -35.99 34.75
CA PRO A 40 -3.22 -35.89 33.33
C PRO A 40 -1.99 -35.25 32.67
N LYS A 41 -1.40 -35.96 31.71
CA LYS A 41 -0.44 -35.41 30.76
C LYS A 41 -1.04 -34.14 30.14
N LYS A 42 -0.34 -33.01 30.24
CA LYS A 42 -0.56 -31.86 29.35
C LYS A 42 -0.33 -32.32 27.92
N VAL A 43 -1.39 -32.52 27.15
CA VAL A 43 -1.30 -32.51 25.69
C VAL A 43 -1.28 -31.04 25.29
N GLN A 44 -0.10 -30.53 24.98
CA GLN A 44 0.03 -29.26 24.26
C GLN A 44 -0.47 -29.50 22.83
N ILE A 45 -1.67 -29.03 22.52
CA ILE A 45 -2.07 -28.80 21.14
C ILE A 45 -1.52 -27.41 20.82
N SER A 46 -0.36 -27.37 20.16
CA SER A 46 0.16 -26.15 19.56
C SER A 46 -0.83 -25.68 18.49
N ALA A 47 -1.31 -24.44 18.62
CA ALA A 47 -2.01 -23.76 17.53
C ALA A 47 -1.10 -23.75 16.29
N PRO A 48 -1.64 -23.88 15.07
CA PRO A 48 -0.83 -23.71 13.87
C PRO A 48 -0.30 -22.28 13.85
N GLU A 49 1.03 -22.12 13.87
CA GLU A 49 1.68 -20.86 13.50
C GLU A 49 1.33 -20.59 12.04
N PHE A 50 0.30 -19.78 11.83
CA PHE A 50 -0.01 -19.23 10.53
C PHE A 50 1.09 -18.24 10.21
N LYS A 51 2.09 -18.67 9.44
CA LYS A 51 3.07 -17.76 8.83
C LYS A 51 2.32 -16.96 7.78
N GLU A 52 1.76 -15.83 8.18
CA GLU A 52 1.28 -14.82 7.25
C GLU A 52 2.40 -14.55 6.25
N SER A 53 2.09 -14.68 4.96
CA SER A 53 3.06 -14.37 3.93
C SER A 53 3.41 -12.88 4.05
N LYS A 54 4.67 -12.51 3.78
CA LYS A 54 5.14 -11.12 3.83
C LYS A 54 4.22 -10.15 3.08
N ILE A 55 3.58 -10.63 2.00
CA ILE A 55 2.61 -9.92 1.18
C ILE A 55 1.32 -9.61 1.96
N GLU A 56 0.84 -10.56 2.76
CA GLU A 56 -0.40 -10.44 3.55
C GLU A 56 -0.21 -9.48 4.74
N TYR A 57 0.97 -9.49 5.34
CA TYR A 57 1.37 -8.52 6.37
C TYR A 57 1.53 -7.10 5.80
N GLU A 58 2.17 -6.95 4.63
CA GLU A 58 2.30 -5.65 3.95
C GLU A 58 0.94 -5.10 3.49
N MET A 59 0.01 -5.96 3.06
CA MET A 59 -1.36 -5.57 2.72
C MET A 59 -2.15 -5.10 3.95
N LYS A 60 -1.99 -5.74 5.11
CA LYS A 60 -2.60 -5.28 6.37
C LYS A 60 -2.00 -3.94 6.85
N LEU A 61 -0.69 -3.77 6.75
CA LEU A 61 -0.02 -2.53 7.14
C LEU A 61 -0.41 -1.34 6.26
N ALA A 62 -0.67 -1.59 4.97
CA ALA A 62 -1.19 -0.59 4.04
C ALA A 62 -2.67 -0.26 4.34
N ALA A 63 -3.45 -1.23 4.82
CA ALA A 63 -4.84 -1.02 5.23
C ALA A 63 -4.98 -0.27 6.56
N GLU A 64 -4.01 -0.39 7.48
CA GLU A 64 -4.00 0.32 8.77
C GLU A 64 -3.47 1.76 8.70
N LYS A 65 -2.87 2.16 7.58
CA LYS A 65 -2.54 3.57 7.32
C LYS A 65 -3.82 4.34 6.99
N ASN A 66 -4.50 4.78 8.05
CA ASN A 66 -5.49 5.86 7.95
C ASN A 66 -4.77 7.13 7.47
N PHE A 67 -4.69 7.30 6.15
CA PHE A 67 -4.22 8.55 5.55
C PHE A 67 -5.06 9.70 6.09
N SER A 68 -4.40 10.70 6.67
CA SER A 68 -5.09 11.91 7.13
C SER A 68 -5.81 12.57 5.95
N ASN A 69 -6.90 13.29 6.20
CA ASN A 69 -7.63 14.00 5.14
C ASN A 69 -6.74 14.97 4.33
N ILE A 70 -5.62 15.42 4.91
CA ILE A 70 -4.61 16.26 4.27
C ILE A 70 -3.73 15.44 3.30
N GLU A 71 -3.31 14.23 3.68
CA GLU A 71 -2.56 13.32 2.80
C GLU A 71 -3.43 12.81 1.65
N ARG A 72 -4.72 12.55 1.91
CA ARG A 72 -5.70 12.32 0.85
C ARG A 72 -5.77 13.53 -0.09
N ALA A 73 -5.98 14.73 0.42
CA ALA A 73 -6.07 15.93 -0.42
C ALA A 73 -4.80 16.19 -1.27
N GLN A 74 -3.61 15.90 -0.74
CA GLN A 74 -2.36 15.99 -1.50
C GLN A 74 -2.26 14.91 -2.59
N PHE A 75 -2.72 13.69 -2.32
CA PHE A 75 -2.85 12.62 -3.33
C PHE A 75 -3.77 13.01 -4.50
N TYR A 76 -4.86 13.75 -4.21
CA TYR A 76 -5.78 14.26 -5.25
C TYR A 76 -5.29 15.53 -5.97
N GLY A 77 -4.25 16.22 -5.45
CA GLY A 77 -3.90 17.61 -5.78
C GLY A 77 -2.91 17.85 -6.94
N GLY A 78 -2.17 16.84 -7.42
CA GLY A 78 -1.60 16.89 -8.78
C GLY A 78 -0.17 17.43 -8.99
N HIS A 79 0.83 16.64 -8.60
CA HIS A 79 2.09 16.57 -9.35
C HIS A 79 2.27 15.21 -10.04
N ASP A 80 1.87 14.12 -9.39
CA ASP A 80 1.99 12.74 -9.92
C ASP A 80 1.16 12.46 -11.19
N ARG A 81 0.22 13.34 -11.55
CA ARG A 81 -0.62 13.22 -12.75
C ARG A 81 0.19 13.34 -14.05
N LEU A 82 1.34 14.01 -14.02
CA LEU A 82 2.21 14.18 -15.19
C LEU A 82 3.09 12.95 -15.45
N ASP A 83 3.31 12.12 -14.41
CA ASP A 83 4.19 10.95 -14.47
C ASP A 83 3.42 9.64 -14.69
N LEU A 84 2.09 9.65 -14.79
CA LEU A 84 1.28 8.45 -15.06
C LEU A 84 1.01 8.30 -16.56
N GLN A 85 1.01 7.05 -17.05
CA GLN A 85 0.55 6.78 -18.43
C GLN A 85 -0.92 7.19 -18.60
N GLY A 86 -1.32 7.64 -19.79
CA GLY A 86 -2.63 8.24 -20.03
C GLY A 86 -3.79 7.31 -19.64
N ASN A 87 -3.67 6.02 -19.96
CA ASN A 87 -4.66 5.00 -19.58
C ASN A 87 -4.77 4.82 -18.06
N HIS A 88 -3.65 4.95 -17.34
CA HIS A 88 -3.62 4.85 -15.88
C HIS A 88 -4.20 6.10 -15.22
N VAL A 89 -3.96 7.29 -15.77
CA VAL A 89 -4.59 8.54 -15.30
C VAL A 89 -6.11 8.44 -15.39
N GLN A 90 -6.64 7.97 -16.53
CA GLN A 90 -8.08 7.83 -16.72
C GLN A 90 -8.69 6.83 -15.74
N ARG A 91 -8.06 5.65 -15.57
CA ARG A 91 -8.56 4.64 -14.63
C ARG A 91 -8.52 5.12 -13.17
N VAL A 92 -7.47 5.83 -12.77
CA VAL A 92 -7.39 6.43 -11.43
C VAL A 92 -8.52 7.43 -11.25
N ARG A 93 -8.78 8.31 -12.23
CA ARG A 93 -9.88 9.27 -12.16
C ARG A 93 -11.23 8.58 -11.98
N GLU A 94 -11.53 7.55 -12.77
CA GLU A 94 -12.79 6.80 -12.65
C GLU A 94 -12.97 6.19 -11.25
N LEU A 95 -11.94 5.55 -10.71
CA LEU A 95 -11.97 4.96 -9.37
C LEU A 95 -12.14 6.03 -8.27
N GLN A 96 -11.56 7.21 -8.47
CA GLN A 96 -11.70 8.35 -7.54
C GLN A 96 -13.13 8.91 -7.57
N GLU A 97 -13.70 9.09 -8.77
CA GLU A 97 -15.08 9.56 -8.93
C GLU A 97 -16.09 8.57 -8.33
N GLU A 98 -15.86 7.26 -8.51
CA GLU A 98 -16.66 6.20 -7.89
C GLU A 98 -16.58 6.26 -6.36
N ASN A 99 -15.36 6.43 -5.80
CA ASN A 99 -15.18 6.57 -4.36
C ASN A 99 -15.89 7.80 -3.78
N ASP A 100 -15.83 8.94 -4.47
CA ASP A 100 -16.51 10.17 -4.05
C ASP A 100 -18.04 10.00 -4.10
N HIS A 101 -18.55 9.28 -5.10
CA HIS A 101 -19.96 8.93 -5.17
C HIS A 101 -20.37 8.03 -4.00
N LEU A 102 -19.64 6.95 -3.73
CA LEU A 102 -19.90 6.04 -2.61
C LEU A 102 -19.83 6.75 -1.25
N GLN A 103 -18.92 7.71 -1.07
CA GLN A 103 -18.82 8.51 0.15
C GLN A 103 -20.06 9.39 0.36
N ARG A 104 -20.60 9.98 -0.71
CA ARG A 104 -21.87 10.72 -0.64
C ARG A 104 -23.05 9.80 -0.28
N GLU A 105 -23.09 8.59 -0.83
CA GLU A 105 -24.13 7.62 -0.48
C GLU A 105 -24.03 7.15 0.98
N ILE A 106 -22.82 6.94 1.49
CA ILE A 106 -22.59 6.62 2.91
C ILE A 106 -23.12 7.75 3.78
N ALA A 107 -22.74 9.00 3.49
CA ALA A 107 -23.18 10.15 4.28
C ALA A 107 -24.71 10.32 4.29
N ALA A 108 -25.37 10.07 3.15
CA ALA A 108 -26.83 10.08 3.08
C ALA A 108 -27.44 8.97 3.95
N LYS A 109 -26.95 7.73 3.81
CA LYS A 109 -27.45 6.58 4.59
C LYS A 109 -27.19 6.72 6.08
N GLU A 110 -26.06 7.29 6.49
CA GLU A 110 -25.74 7.55 7.89
C GLU A 110 -26.76 8.50 8.53
N GLY A 111 -27.27 9.48 7.79
CA GLY A 111 -28.36 10.36 8.24
C GLY A 111 -29.71 9.66 8.37
N GLU A 112 -29.95 8.60 7.59
CA GLU A 112 -31.21 7.84 7.57
C GLU A 112 -31.27 6.75 8.68
N ILE A 113 -30.14 6.39 9.32
CA ILE A 113 -30.08 5.30 10.31
C ILE A 113 -31.10 5.49 11.45
N SER A 114 -31.22 6.71 11.98
CA SER A 114 -32.12 7.01 13.11
C SER A 114 -33.59 6.96 12.73
N GLU A 115 -33.91 7.07 11.43
CA GLU A 115 -35.27 7.10 10.89
C GLU A 115 -35.66 5.78 10.21
N SER A 116 -34.71 4.85 10.07
CA SER A 116 -34.88 3.58 9.38
C SER A 116 -35.67 2.57 10.21
N THR A 117 -36.58 1.86 9.55
CA THR A 117 -37.29 0.71 10.14
C THR A 117 -36.38 -0.51 10.29
N ASP A 118 -35.27 -0.57 9.57
CA ASP A 118 -34.23 -1.60 9.67
C ASP A 118 -32.82 -0.97 9.69
N PRO A 119 -32.35 -0.53 10.87
CA PRO A 119 -31.03 0.06 11.02
C PRO A 119 -29.89 -0.92 10.72
N LEU A 120 -30.07 -2.22 10.94
CA LEU A 120 -29.03 -3.22 10.72
C LEU A 120 -28.77 -3.43 9.23
N ALA A 121 -29.83 -3.49 8.41
CA ALA A 121 -29.67 -3.53 6.96
C ALA A 121 -28.97 -2.26 6.44
N THR A 122 -29.34 -1.10 6.98
CA THR A 122 -28.72 0.19 6.60
C THR A 122 -27.23 0.24 6.94
N LEU A 123 -26.84 -0.29 8.11
CA LEU A 123 -25.43 -0.42 8.52
C LEU A 123 -24.66 -1.40 7.63
N ALA A 124 -25.26 -2.55 7.28
CA ALA A 124 -24.63 -3.52 6.37
C ALA A 124 -24.37 -2.91 4.98
N ASP A 125 -25.31 -2.11 4.48
CA ASP A 125 -25.19 -1.35 3.23
C ASP A 125 -24.05 -0.32 3.26
N ILE A 126 -23.87 0.37 4.39
CA ILE A 126 -22.77 1.32 4.59
C ILE A 126 -21.44 0.58 4.59
N GLU A 127 -21.35 -0.52 5.34
CA GLU A 127 -20.13 -1.31 5.43
C GLU A 127 -19.74 -1.90 4.07
N HIS A 128 -20.72 -2.38 3.30
CA HIS A 128 -20.48 -2.85 1.93
C HIS A 128 -19.84 -1.77 1.05
N ARG A 129 -20.33 -0.52 1.12
CA ARG A 129 -19.75 0.60 0.37
C ARG A 129 -18.33 0.94 0.83
N LYS A 130 -18.07 0.89 2.14
CA LYS A 130 -16.72 1.07 2.69
C LYS A 130 -15.75 0.02 2.16
N ILE A 131 -16.17 -1.23 2.03
CA ILE A 131 -15.38 -2.32 1.43
C ILE A 131 -15.07 -2.01 -0.05
N ILE A 132 -16.03 -1.51 -0.82
CA ILE A 132 -15.80 -1.12 -2.23
C ILE A 132 -14.78 0.03 -2.31
N ILE A 133 -14.91 1.06 -1.47
CA ILE A 133 -13.94 2.16 -1.41
C ILE A 133 -12.53 1.65 -1.09
N ALA A 134 -12.40 0.73 -0.13
CA ALA A 134 -11.12 0.14 0.23
C ALA A 134 -10.51 -0.63 -0.95
N ARG A 135 -11.33 -1.40 -1.69
CA ARG A 135 -10.91 -2.10 -2.90
C ARG A 135 -10.42 -1.12 -3.97
N ASN A 136 -11.20 -0.10 -4.29
CA ASN A 136 -10.86 0.90 -5.30
C ASN A 136 -9.58 1.64 -4.92
N THR A 137 -9.42 2.00 -3.65
CA THR A 137 -8.19 2.61 -3.13
C THR A 137 -6.98 1.68 -3.29
N GLY A 138 -7.14 0.39 -3.04
CA GLY A 138 -6.10 -0.62 -3.27
C GLY A 138 -5.74 -0.77 -4.76
N GLU A 139 -6.71 -0.68 -5.67
CA GLU A 139 -6.44 -0.67 -7.12
C GLU A 139 -5.66 0.57 -7.54
N ILE A 140 -6.04 1.75 -7.05
CA ILE A 140 -5.32 2.99 -7.30
C ILE A 140 -3.86 2.86 -6.79
N LEU A 141 -3.65 2.39 -5.56
CA LEU A 141 -2.30 2.21 -5.00
C LEU A 141 -1.43 1.28 -5.86
N LYS A 142 -1.99 0.19 -6.38
CA LYS A 142 -1.26 -0.70 -7.30
C LYS A 142 -0.81 0.01 -8.58
N ILE A 143 -1.61 0.92 -9.11
CA ILE A 143 -1.25 1.72 -10.28
C ILE A 143 -0.06 2.63 -9.94
N TYR A 144 -0.10 3.31 -8.79
CA TYR A 144 1.01 4.16 -8.35
C TYR A 144 2.31 3.38 -8.13
N LEU A 145 2.26 2.22 -7.47
CA LEU A 145 3.45 1.38 -7.25
C LEU A 145 4.09 0.94 -8.57
N LYS A 146 3.28 0.49 -9.54
CA LYS A 146 3.78 0.15 -10.88
C LYS A 146 4.42 1.35 -11.58
N ASN A 147 3.82 2.54 -11.42
CA ASN A 147 4.37 3.75 -12.00
C ASN A 147 5.69 4.16 -11.34
N GLU A 148 5.80 4.00 -10.02
CA GLU A 148 7.04 4.24 -9.29
C GLU A 148 8.17 3.30 -9.76
N GLU A 149 7.87 2.01 -9.89
CA GLU A 149 8.82 1.02 -10.43
C GLU A 149 9.27 1.38 -11.86
N ARG A 150 8.32 1.79 -12.71
CA ARG A 150 8.60 2.26 -14.07
C ARG A 150 9.53 3.47 -14.08
N MET A 151 9.23 4.48 -13.27
CA MET A 151 10.06 5.69 -13.16
C MET A 151 11.43 5.42 -12.58
N LYS A 152 11.53 4.49 -11.61
CA LYS A 152 12.81 4.02 -11.08
C LYS A 152 13.65 3.37 -12.17
N ARG A 153 13.05 2.49 -12.98
CA ARG A 153 13.73 1.84 -14.10
C ARG A 153 14.23 2.84 -15.14
N VAL A 154 13.42 3.85 -15.48
CA VAL A 154 13.84 4.95 -16.38
C VAL A 154 15.07 5.67 -15.81
N LYS A 155 15.04 6.08 -14.53
CA LYS A 155 16.17 6.76 -13.88
C LYS A 155 17.44 5.91 -13.84
N GLU A 156 17.30 4.60 -13.61
CA GLU A 156 18.42 3.66 -13.65
C GLU A 156 19.06 3.60 -15.06
N LEU A 157 18.24 3.52 -16.11
CA LEU A 157 18.70 3.51 -17.50
C LEU A 157 19.36 4.85 -17.89
N GLU A 158 18.81 5.98 -17.46
CA GLU A 158 19.40 7.31 -17.69
C GLU A 158 20.76 7.44 -16.99
N SER A 159 20.85 7.00 -15.74
CA SER A 159 22.11 6.97 -14.98
C SER A 159 23.15 6.09 -15.67
N HIS A 160 22.76 4.89 -16.11
CA HIS A 160 23.63 3.98 -16.86
C HIS A 160 24.09 4.59 -18.19
N ASN A 161 23.19 5.24 -18.93
CA ASN A 161 23.54 5.94 -20.17
C ASN A 161 24.58 7.04 -19.93
N ASN A 162 24.46 7.82 -18.84
CA ASN A 162 25.47 8.85 -18.50
C ASN A 162 26.85 8.23 -18.22
N GLN A 163 26.89 7.06 -17.57
CA GLN A 163 28.14 6.31 -17.34
C GLN A 163 28.75 5.82 -18.66
N ILE A 164 27.93 5.22 -19.53
CA ILE A 164 28.38 4.75 -20.85
C ILE A 164 28.88 5.93 -21.69
N GLN A 165 28.20 7.08 -21.70
CA GLN A 165 28.64 8.27 -22.42
C GLN A 165 30.02 8.74 -21.95
N SER A 166 30.29 8.69 -20.65
CA SER A 166 31.61 9.02 -20.10
C SER A 166 32.69 8.05 -20.59
N GLN A 167 32.39 6.74 -20.62
CA GLN A 167 33.29 5.72 -21.17
C GLN A 167 33.52 5.90 -22.67
N MET A 168 32.48 6.26 -23.43
CA MET A 168 32.60 6.53 -24.87
C MET A 168 33.51 7.73 -25.14
N MET A 169 33.41 8.80 -24.35
CA MET A 169 34.32 9.95 -24.45
C MET A 169 35.77 9.54 -24.18
N GLU A 170 35.99 8.67 -23.18
CA GLU A 170 37.32 8.13 -22.89
C GLU A 170 37.86 7.28 -24.07
N MET A 171 37.04 6.38 -24.61
CA MET A 171 37.41 5.54 -25.76
C MET A 171 37.73 6.39 -26.99
N GLN A 172 36.94 7.44 -27.24
CA GLN A 172 37.21 8.39 -28.31
C GLN A 172 38.55 9.13 -28.09
N GLY A 173 38.85 9.56 -26.86
CA GLY A 173 40.13 10.18 -26.52
C GLY A 173 41.33 9.23 -26.70
N ARG A 174 41.18 7.96 -26.32
CA ARG A 174 42.20 6.92 -26.54
C ARG A 174 42.38 6.64 -28.03
N PHE A 175 41.30 6.51 -28.79
CA PHE A 175 41.33 6.31 -30.24
C PHE A 175 42.12 7.43 -30.97
N ILE A 176 41.92 8.68 -30.56
CA ILE A 176 42.62 9.85 -31.14
C ILE A 176 44.11 9.85 -30.78
N SER A 177 44.46 9.50 -29.54
CA SER A 177 45.83 9.60 -29.02
C SER A 177 46.72 8.41 -29.36
N THR A 178 46.14 7.22 -29.56
CA THR A 178 46.86 6.01 -29.97
C THR A 178 47.40 6.14 -31.40
N LYS A 179 48.61 5.60 -31.64
CA LYS A 179 49.21 5.55 -32.99
C LYS A 179 49.13 4.17 -33.63
N ASP A 180 49.06 3.13 -32.80
CA ASP A 180 48.93 1.75 -33.26
C ASP A 180 47.54 1.48 -33.85
N MET A 181 47.49 0.78 -34.98
CA MET A 181 46.24 0.53 -35.70
C MET A 181 45.43 -0.62 -35.09
N GLU A 182 46.08 -1.61 -34.48
CA GLU A 182 45.39 -2.71 -33.83
C GLU A 182 44.64 -2.21 -32.59
N GLU A 183 45.32 -1.43 -31.74
CA GLU A 183 44.69 -0.76 -30.61
C GLU A 183 43.58 0.23 -31.02
N LYS A 184 43.77 0.99 -32.11
CA LYS A 184 42.70 1.86 -32.64
C LYS A 184 41.46 1.07 -33.03
N THR A 185 41.64 -0.06 -33.71
CA THR A 185 40.53 -0.91 -34.13
C THR A 185 39.79 -1.46 -32.91
N LYS A 186 40.53 -1.82 -31.85
CA LYS A 186 39.96 -2.25 -30.57
C LYS A 186 39.11 -1.14 -29.93
N PHE A 187 39.64 0.07 -29.76
CA PHE A 187 38.87 1.19 -29.18
C PHE A 187 37.65 1.57 -30.02
N ALA A 188 37.75 1.53 -31.35
CA ALA A 188 36.61 1.76 -32.23
C ALA A 188 35.52 0.68 -32.03
N SER A 189 35.91 -0.58 -31.89
CA SER A 189 34.96 -1.68 -31.64
C SER A 189 34.25 -1.51 -30.29
N GLU A 190 34.99 -1.19 -29.22
CA GLU A 190 34.43 -0.95 -27.88
C GLU A 190 33.47 0.25 -27.90
N PHE A 191 33.83 1.33 -28.61
CA PHE A 191 32.95 2.49 -28.79
C PHE A 191 31.60 2.12 -29.45
N PHE A 192 31.62 1.31 -30.52
CA PHE A 192 30.38 0.91 -31.20
C PHE A 192 29.54 -0.06 -30.36
N ILE A 193 30.17 -0.91 -29.55
CA ILE A 193 29.45 -1.76 -28.58
C ILE A 193 28.73 -0.87 -27.57
N LEU A 194 29.44 0.06 -26.93
CA LEU A 194 28.86 1.01 -25.96
C LEU A 194 27.74 1.86 -26.58
N LYS A 195 27.92 2.32 -27.83
CA LYS A 195 26.89 3.05 -28.57
C LYS A 195 25.62 2.21 -28.75
N SER A 196 25.76 0.96 -29.14
CA SER A 196 24.61 0.06 -29.32
C SER A 196 23.85 -0.19 -28.01
N GLU A 197 24.56 -0.19 -26.88
CA GLU A 197 23.94 -0.33 -25.56
C GLU A 197 23.10 0.90 -25.19
N ILE A 198 23.61 2.12 -25.45
CA ILE A 198 22.83 3.35 -25.29
C ILE A 198 21.57 3.31 -26.16
N GLU A 199 21.69 2.93 -27.44
CA GLU A 199 20.55 2.86 -28.36
C GLU A 199 19.48 1.89 -27.83
N ARG A 200 19.88 0.73 -27.30
CA ARG A 200 18.97 -0.21 -26.64
C ARG A 200 18.29 0.38 -25.41
N ASN A 201 19.05 1.05 -24.55
CA ASN A 201 18.50 1.66 -23.33
C ASN A 201 17.52 2.80 -23.67
N LEU A 202 17.80 3.58 -24.71
CA LEU A 202 16.91 4.64 -25.20
C LEU A 202 15.59 4.08 -25.75
N LEU A 203 15.64 2.95 -26.45
CA LEU A 203 14.43 2.25 -26.89
C LEU A 203 13.59 1.80 -25.69
N GLU A 204 14.21 1.20 -24.67
CA GLU A 204 13.50 0.79 -23.45
C GLU A 204 12.89 2.00 -22.72
N ILE A 205 13.64 3.10 -22.55
CA ILE A 205 13.12 4.34 -21.96
C ILE A 205 11.92 4.85 -22.76
N SER A 206 12.00 4.85 -24.10
CA SER A 206 10.91 5.29 -24.96
C SER A 206 9.67 4.41 -24.77
N ASP A 207 9.84 3.09 -24.73
CA ASP A 207 8.73 2.15 -24.50
C ASP A 207 8.10 2.36 -23.13
N LEU A 208 8.90 2.55 -22.09
CA LEU A 208 8.42 2.84 -20.74
C LEU A 208 7.75 4.21 -20.65
N SER A 209 8.10 5.17 -21.51
CA SER A 209 7.57 6.54 -21.48
C SER A 209 6.37 6.77 -22.39
N LYS A 210 5.91 5.75 -23.15
CA LYS A 210 4.70 5.85 -23.95
C LYS A 210 3.50 6.13 -23.04
N ILE A 211 2.89 7.31 -23.25
CA ILE A 211 1.70 7.83 -22.54
C ILE A 211 0.44 7.24 -23.17
#